data_AF-A0A353GH31-F1
#
_entry.id   AF-A0A353GH31-F1
#
_cell.length_a   1.000
_cell.length_b   1.000
_cell.length_c   1.000
_cell.angle_alpha   90.00
_cell.angle_beta   90.00
_cell.angle_gamma   90.00
#
_symmetry.space_group_name_H-M   'P 1'
#
loop_
_entity.id
_entity.type
_entity.pdbx_description
1 polymer ?
#
loop_
_entity_poly.entity_id
_entity_poly.type
_entity_poly.pdbx_seq_one_letter_code
_entity_poly.pdbx_strand_id
1 'polypeptide(L)'
;FDGNPNSKWYTNVNGATGWLQYQFPKGDMRTVSGYKLTSANDAPERDPMDWEFQGSNDGTNWTTLDTKKGEIFEKRRMTKTYSVSAPAAYNAYRLNVTANKGGAANSIQLAELSFTYADTEPSKESKK
;
A
#
# COMPACT_ATOMS: atom_id res chain seq x y z
N PHE A 1 4.29 4.74 -5.55
CA PHE A 1 4.08 4.65 -7.00
C PHE A 1 5.00 5.72 -7.58
N ASP A 2 4.81 6.21 -8.80
CA ASP A 2 5.78 6.99 -9.60
C ASP A 2 6.48 8.20 -8.92
N GLY A 3 6.12 8.56 -7.68
CA GLY A 3 6.76 9.59 -6.87
C GLY A 3 6.16 10.96 -7.14
N ASN A 4 5.09 11.02 -7.93
CA ASN A 4 4.42 12.23 -8.32
C ASN A 4 3.01 12.28 -7.70
N PRO A 5 2.78 13.09 -6.65
CA PRO A 5 1.48 13.20 -6.00
C PRO A 5 0.40 13.90 -6.87
N ASN A 6 0.73 14.26 -8.12
CA ASN A 6 -0.22 14.79 -9.09
C ASN A 6 -0.74 13.74 -10.08
N SER A 7 -0.13 12.56 -10.15
CA SER A 7 -0.72 11.41 -10.82
C SER A 7 -1.58 10.62 -9.80
N LYS A 8 -2.45 9.76 -10.30
CA LYS A 8 -3.24 8.87 -9.44
C LYS A 8 -3.51 7.54 -10.09
N TRP A 9 -3.53 6.51 -9.25
CA TRP A 9 -4.25 5.30 -9.57
C TRP A 9 -5.75 5.54 -9.37
N TYR A 10 -6.55 5.16 -10.36
CA TYR A 10 -8.00 5.24 -10.34
C TYR A 10 -8.55 3.95 -10.92
N THR A 11 -9.38 3.24 -10.16
CA THR A 11 -9.80 1.89 -10.56
C THR A 11 -10.70 1.88 -11.79
N ASN A 12 -11.46 2.96 -12.03
CA ASN A 12 -12.41 3.10 -13.15
C ASN A 12 -13.35 1.88 -13.35
N VAL A 13 -13.60 1.10 -12.31
CA VAL A 13 -14.52 -0.05 -12.27
C VAL A 13 -15.58 0.22 -11.22
N ASN A 14 -16.83 -0.18 -11.48
CA ASN A 14 -17.98 -0.03 -10.58
C ASN A 14 -17.82 -0.83 -9.26
N GLY A 15 -16.96 -0.37 -8.35
CA GLY A 15 -16.68 -1.08 -7.11
C GLY A 15 -15.99 -0.22 -6.06
N ALA A 16 -16.39 -0.43 -4.80
CA ALA A 16 -15.76 0.15 -3.62
C ALA A 16 -14.53 -0.65 -3.14
N THR A 17 -14.15 -1.69 -3.88
CA THR A 17 -13.05 -2.62 -3.58
C THR A 17 -12.08 -2.69 -4.75
N GLY A 18 -10.82 -3.00 -4.46
CA GLY A 18 -9.79 -3.13 -5.48
C GLY A 18 -8.41 -3.26 -4.85
N TRP A 19 -7.40 -3.53 -5.65
CA TRP A 19 -6.06 -3.67 -5.13
C TRP A 19 -5.01 -2.97 -5.97
N LEU A 20 -3.97 -2.50 -5.28
CA LEU A 20 -2.73 -2.00 -5.88
C LEU A 20 -1.60 -2.93 -5.43
N GLN A 21 -0.85 -3.48 -6.37
CA GLN A 21 0.23 -4.41 -6.10
C GLN A 21 1.54 -3.90 -6.68
N TYR A 22 2.62 -4.17 -5.95
CA TYR A 22 3.97 -4.05 -6.45
C TYR A 22 4.69 -5.39 -6.27
N GLN A 23 5.34 -5.87 -7.33
CA GLN A 23 6.15 -7.09 -7.31
C GLN A 23 7.60 -6.72 -7.63
N PHE A 24 8.51 -7.11 -6.74
CA PHE A 24 9.95 -6.97 -6.95
C PHE A 24 10.44 -7.99 -8.00
N PRO A 25 11.60 -7.74 -8.64
CA PRO A 25 12.23 -8.71 -9.52
C PRO A 25 12.34 -10.09 -8.86
N LYS A 26 12.22 -11.15 -9.66
CA LYS A 26 12.25 -12.52 -9.15
C LYS A 26 13.52 -12.77 -8.31
N GLY A 27 13.32 -13.29 -7.10
CA GLY A 27 14.41 -13.56 -6.14
C GLY A 27 14.81 -12.36 -5.28
N ASP A 28 14.28 -11.17 -5.57
CA ASP A 28 14.43 -10.00 -4.70
C ASP A 28 13.27 -9.96 -3.69
N MET A 29 13.59 -10.29 -2.43
CA MET A 29 12.66 -10.23 -1.31
C MET A 29 13.06 -9.06 -0.42
N ARG A 30 12.11 -8.18 -0.12
CA ARG A 30 12.35 -6.99 0.70
C ARG A 30 11.51 -7.06 1.97
N THR A 31 12.09 -6.67 3.09
CA THR A 31 11.37 -6.49 4.36
C THR A 31 10.80 -5.07 4.41
N VAL A 32 9.48 -4.94 4.33
CA VAL A 32 8.78 -3.66 4.45
C VAL A 32 8.31 -3.50 5.90
N SER A 33 8.86 -2.49 6.59
CA SER A 33 8.56 -2.14 7.98
C SER A 33 7.39 -1.16 8.12
N GLY A 34 7.00 -0.53 7.02
CA GLY A 34 5.86 0.38 6.99
C GLY A 34 5.45 0.77 5.58
N TYR A 35 4.31 1.41 5.46
CA TYR A 35 3.80 1.92 4.19
C TYR A 35 3.17 3.29 4.38
N LYS A 36 3.12 4.07 3.29
CA LYS A 36 2.50 5.38 3.25
C LYS A 36 1.50 5.44 2.12
N LEU A 37 0.34 6.02 2.41
CA LEU A 37 -0.73 6.25 1.46
C LEU A 37 -0.96 7.75 1.31
N THR A 38 -1.05 8.26 0.08
CA THR A 38 -1.39 9.67 -0.19
C THR A 38 -2.73 9.76 -0.93
N SER A 39 -3.68 10.52 -0.38
CA SER A 39 -4.98 10.76 -1.01
C SER A 39 -4.84 11.53 -2.33
N ALA A 40 -5.77 11.31 -3.26
CA ALA A 40 -5.79 11.98 -4.54
C ALA A 40 -6.29 13.45 -4.42
N ASN A 41 -6.49 14.10 -5.56
CA ASN A 41 -6.69 15.55 -5.66
C ASN A 41 -8.15 16.03 -5.63
N ASP A 42 -9.16 15.18 -5.89
CA ASP A 42 -10.52 15.64 -6.25
C ASP A 42 -11.67 15.09 -5.38
N ALA A 43 -11.73 13.78 -5.11
CA ALA A 43 -12.95 13.10 -4.64
C ALA A 43 -12.72 12.26 -3.35
N PRO A 44 -12.96 12.81 -2.13
CA PRO A 44 -12.76 12.09 -0.86
C PRO A 44 -13.56 10.80 -0.72
N GLU A 45 -14.73 10.73 -1.33
CA GLU A 45 -15.60 9.55 -1.33
C GLU A 45 -14.96 8.31 -1.99
N ARG A 46 -13.92 8.50 -2.81
CA ARG A 46 -13.18 7.45 -3.51
C ARG A 46 -11.90 7.03 -2.79
N ASP A 47 -11.54 7.68 -1.68
CA ASP A 47 -10.34 7.30 -0.94
C ASP A 47 -10.54 5.92 -0.29
N PRO A 48 -9.49 5.08 -0.19
CA PRO A 48 -9.52 3.89 0.65
C PRO A 48 -9.87 4.26 2.10
N MET A 49 -10.80 3.51 2.69
CA MET A 49 -11.19 3.66 4.11
C MET A 49 -10.84 2.39 4.89
N ASP A 50 -11.09 1.22 4.29
CA ASP A 50 -10.76 -0.07 4.86
C ASP A 50 -9.86 -0.84 3.90
N TRP A 51 -8.81 -1.47 4.42
CA TRP A 51 -7.91 -2.29 3.61
C TRP A 51 -7.12 -3.29 4.45
N GLU A 52 -6.57 -4.26 3.75
CA GLU A 52 -5.52 -5.15 4.23
C GLU A 52 -4.23 -4.83 3.47
N PHE A 53 -3.15 -4.60 4.20
CA PHE A 53 -1.81 -4.58 3.62
C PHE A 53 -1.23 -5.97 3.67
N GLN A 54 -0.79 -6.50 2.54
CA GLN A 54 -0.48 -7.92 2.37
C GLN A 54 0.88 -8.13 1.72
N GLY A 55 1.55 -9.22 2.08
CA GLY A 55 2.78 -9.71 1.47
C GLY A 55 2.59 -11.08 0.82
N SER A 56 3.32 -11.36 -0.26
CA SER A 56 3.32 -12.65 -0.95
C SER A 56 4.69 -13.02 -1.51
N ASN A 57 4.97 -14.31 -1.57
CA ASN A 57 6.19 -14.88 -2.18
C ASN A 57 5.93 -15.55 -3.54
N ASP A 58 4.67 -15.79 -3.89
CA ASP A 58 4.28 -16.48 -5.12
C ASP A 58 3.28 -15.65 -5.97
N GLY A 59 2.83 -14.50 -5.47
CA GLY A 59 1.86 -13.62 -6.12
C GLY A 59 0.41 -14.11 -6.04
N THR A 60 0.16 -15.27 -5.45
CA THR A 60 -1.16 -15.94 -5.40
C THR A 60 -1.69 -16.11 -3.97
N ASN A 61 -0.83 -16.52 -3.04
CA ASN A 61 -1.11 -16.64 -1.62
C ASN A 61 -0.62 -15.39 -0.90
N TRP A 62 -1.52 -14.74 -0.16
CA TRP A 62 -1.28 -13.45 0.47
C TRP A 62 -1.39 -13.58 1.98
N THR A 63 -0.36 -13.11 2.69
CA THR A 63 -0.35 -12.97 4.15
C THR A 63 -0.74 -11.55 4.51
N THR A 64 -1.74 -11.37 5.36
CA THR A 64 -2.11 -10.05 5.90
C THR A 64 -1.09 -9.60 6.95
N LEU A 65 -0.48 -8.45 6.70
CA LEU A 65 0.57 -7.84 7.54
C LEU A 65 0.03 -6.70 8.41
N ASP A 66 -1.02 -6.03 7.93
CA ASP A 66 -1.72 -4.97 8.65
C ASP A 66 -3.17 -4.87 8.16
N THR A 67 -4.06 -4.41 9.02
CA THR A 67 -5.48 -4.19 8.71
C THR A 67 -5.90 -2.83 9.24
N LYS A 68 -6.50 -2.02 8.37
CA LYS A 68 -7.04 -0.71 8.74
C LYS A 68 -8.52 -0.65 8.44
N LYS A 69 -9.24 0.05 9.30
CA LYS A 69 -10.67 0.31 9.20
C LYS A 69 -10.99 1.74 9.58
N GLY A 70 -11.92 2.37 8.87
CA GLY A 70 -12.42 3.70 9.19
C GLY A 70 -11.39 4.81 8.98
N GLU A 71 -10.38 4.60 8.14
CA GLU A 71 -9.37 5.63 7.88
C GLU A 71 -9.97 6.76 7.03
N ILE A 72 -9.66 8.00 7.42
CA ILE A 72 -10.16 9.21 6.76
C ILE A 72 -8.98 10.09 6.36
N PHE A 73 -8.92 10.55 5.11
CA PHE A 73 -7.96 11.58 4.68
C PHE A 73 -8.64 12.96 4.75
N GLU A 74 -8.31 13.73 5.79
CA GLU A 74 -8.98 14.99 6.14
C GLU A 74 -8.75 16.09 5.08
N LYS A 75 -7.67 15.98 4.31
CA LYS A 75 -7.34 16.88 3.20
C LYS A 75 -6.88 16.10 1.97
N ARG A 76 -6.91 16.75 0.81
CA ARG A 76 -6.38 16.19 -0.46
C ARG A 76 -4.86 16.20 -0.44
N ARG A 77 -4.23 15.25 -1.16
CA ARG A 77 -2.77 15.04 -1.13
C ARG A 77 -2.22 14.84 0.29
N MET A 78 -3.03 14.29 1.18
CA MET A 78 -2.60 13.99 2.54
C MET A 78 -1.90 12.64 2.55
N THR A 79 -0.69 12.60 3.07
CA THR A 79 0.03 11.36 3.34
C THR A 79 -0.23 10.88 4.76
N LYS A 80 -0.70 9.64 4.90
CA LYS A 80 -0.73 8.89 6.16
C LYS A 80 0.33 7.79 6.13
N THR A 81 0.96 7.55 7.28
CA THR A 81 2.04 6.56 7.45
C THR A 81 1.58 5.49 8.44
N TYR A 82 1.87 4.23 8.13
CA TYR A 82 1.48 3.07 8.91
C TYR A 82 2.68 2.15 9.10
N SER A 83 2.88 1.67 10.32
CA SER A 83 3.93 0.69 10.65
C SER A 83 3.37 -0.73 10.59
N VAL A 84 4.18 -1.66 10.09
CA VAL A 84 3.89 -3.10 10.12
C VAL A 84 4.49 -3.66 11.41
N SER A 85 3.67 -4.28 12.26
CA SER A 85 4.09 -4.72 13.60
C SER A 85 5.06 -5.90 13.59
N ALA A 86 4.92 -6.80 12.62
CA ALA A 86 5.76 -7.99 12.44
C ALA A 86 6.25 -8.05 10.98
N PRO A 87 7.21 -7.20 10.59
CA PRO A 87 7.66 -7.14 9.21
C PRO A 87 8.45 -8.40 8.84
N ALA A 88 8.18 -8.92 7.65
CA ALA A 88 8.89 -10.06 7.07
C ALA A 88 9.22 -9.77 5.61
N ALA A 89 10.16 -10.53 5.03
CA ALA A 89 10.57 -10.35 3.65
C ALA A 89 9.55 -11.00 2.68
N TYR A 90 9.10 -10.24 1.70
CA TYR A 90 8.22 -10.71 0.63
C TYR A 90 8.69 -10.24 -0.75
N ASN A 91 8.35 -10.99 -1.80
CA ASN A 91 8.62 -10.59 -3.19
C ASN A 91 7.54 -9.66 -3.75
N ALA A 92 6.32 -9.70 -3.22
CA ALA A 92 5.24 -8.82 -3.62
C ALA A 92 4.50 -8.26 -2.42
N TYR A 93 4.04 -7.02 -2.55
CA TYR A 93 3.20 -6.35 -1.57
C TYR A 93 1.94 -5.81 -2.25
N ARG A 94 0.82 -5.87 -1.54
CA ARG A 94 -0.49 -5.45 -2.04
C ARG A 94 -1.24 -4.64 -1.00
N LEU A 95 -1.80 -3.52 -1.43
CA LEU A 95 -2.88 -2.83 -0.73
C LEU A 95 -4.19 -3.38 -1.25
N ASN A 96 -4.89 -4.20 -0.46
CA ASN A 96 -6.19 -4.77 -0.79
C ASN A 96 -7.30 -3.94 -0.14
N VAL A 97 -7.89 -3.01 -0.89
CA VAL A 97 -8.95 -2.12 -0.42
C VAL A 97 -10.27 -2.88 -0.35
N THR A 98 -10.85 -2.94 0.83
CA THR A 98 -12.10 -3.65 1.14
C THR A 98 -13.30 -2.70 1.29
N ALA A 99 -13.05 -1.42 1.50
CA ALA A 99 -14.04 -0.35 1.35
C ALA A 99 -13.37 0.99 1.02
N ASN A 100 -14.05 1.81 0.23
CA ASN A 100 -13.76 3.24 0.12
C ASN A 100 -14.57 4.02 1.17
N LYS A 101 -14.31 5.32 1.29
CA LYS A 101 -15.03 6.22 2.22
C LYS A 101 -16.55 6.28 1.99
N GLY A 102 -17.04 5.77 0.86
CA GLY A 102 -18.47 5.59 0.57
C GLY A 102 -19.16 6.84 0.03
N GLY A 103 -20.45 6.72 -0.25
CA GLY A 103 -21.27 7.69 -0.98
C GLY A 103 -21.78 7.09 -2.29
N ALA A 104 -21.94 7.90 -3.33
CA ALA A 104 -22.22 7.43 -4.70
C ALA A 104 -20.94 6.95 -5.43
N ALA A 105 -19.80 6.89 -4.73
CA ALA A 105 -18.51 6.52 -5.30
C ALA A 105 -18.44 5.02 -5.56
N ASN A 106 -18.47 4.69 -6.83
CA ASN A 106 -18.30 3.36 -7.39
C ASN A 106 -16.86 3.14 -7.86
N SER A 107 -15.86 3.71 -7.20
CA SER A 107 -14.46 3.62 -7.60
C SER A 107 -13.51 3.92 -6.43
N ILE A 108 -12.24 3.58 -6.60
CA ILE A 108 -11.17 3.91 -5.65
C ILE A 108 -10.16 4.80 -6.36
N GLN A 109 -9.55 5.72 -5.61
CA GLN A 109 -8.38 6.45 -6.05
C GLN A 109 -7.32 6.59 -4.98
N LEU A 110 -6.07 6.67 -5.43
CA LEU A 110 -4.92 6.92 -4.56
C LEU A 110 -3.84 7.61 -5.38
N ALA A 111 -3.24 8.68 -4.83
CA ALA A 111 -2.12 9.32 -5.48
C ALA A 111 -0.86 8.46 -5.34
N GLU A 112 -0.55 8.02 -4.12
CA GLU A 112 0.67 7.28 -3.85
C GLU A 112 0.50 6.13 -2.87
N LEU A 113 1.19 5.03 -3.15
CA LEU A 113 1.59 3.99 -2.20
C LEU A 113 3.11 3.92 -2.19
N SER A 114 3.75 4.16 -1.04
CA SER A 114 5.20 3.99 -0.89
C SER A 114 5.53 3.13 0.31
N PHE A 115 6.72 2.52 0.30
CA PHE A 115 7.19 1.61 1.34
C PHE A 115 8.29 2.25 2.17
N THR A 116 8.31 1.90 3.45
CA THR A 116 9.45 2.04 4.35
C THR A 116 10.06 0.66 4.52
N TYR A 117 11.34 0.55 4.19
CA TYR A 117 12.07 -0.71 4.31
C TYR A 117 12.69 -0.82 5.70
N ALA A 118 12.78 -2.03 6.24
CA ALA A 118 13.65 -2.26 7.38
C ALA A 118 15.11 -2.06 6.92
N ASP A 119 15.93 -1.40 7.74
CA ASP A 119 17.36 -1.29 7.46
C ASP A 119 17.94 -2.70 7.30
N THR A 120 18.58 -2.97 6.16
CA THR A 120 19.47 -4.12 6.07
C THR A 120 20.72 -3.72 6.84
N GLU A 121 20.96 -4.29 8.03
CA GLU A 121 22.33 -4.25 8.55
C GLU A 121 23.25 -4.80 7.44
N PRO A 122 24.29 -4.06 7.01
CA PRO A 122 25.28 -4.66 6.13
C PRO A 122 25.89 -5.84 6.87
N SER A 123 25.86 -7.02 6.25
CA SER A 123 26.54 -8.21 6.76
C SER A 123 27.97 -7.82 7.12
N LYS A 124 28.35 -7.96 8.40
CA LYS A 124 29.74 -7.79 8.83
C LYS A 124 30.61 -8.70 7.97
N GLU A 125 31.34 -8.11 7.03
CA GLU A 125 32.34 -8.80 6.24
C GLU A 125 33.43 -9.27 7.22
N SER A 126 33.43 -10.55 7.54
CA SER A 126 34.50 -11.18 8.31
C SER A 126 35.77 -11.17 7.47
N LYS A 127 36.62 -10.18 7.71
CA LYS A 127 38.02 -10.20 7.25
C LYS A 127 38.71 -11.41 7.88
N LYS A 128 39.09 -12.38 7.06
CA LYS A 128 40.21 -13.28 7.31
C LYS A 128 41.33 -12.91 6.35
#